data_AF-A0AA46X6P9-F1
#
_entry.id   AF-A0AA46X6P9-F1
#
_cell.length_a   1.000
_cell.length_b   1.000
_cell.length_c   1.000
_cell.angle_alpha   90.00
_cell.angle_beta   90.00
_cell.angle_gamma   90.00
#
_symmetry.space_group_name_H-M   'P 1'
#
loop_
_entity.id
_entity.type
_entity.pdbx_description
1 polymer ?
#
loop_
_entity_poly.entity_id
_entity_poly.type
_entity_poly.pdbx_seq_one_letter_code
_entity_poly.pdbx_strand_id
1 'polypeptide(L)' 'MINKHKSQSVEIEFWDIEPEDVPELEESDIPGVYFNEFREYVDEEGNVLSPSDLDAIRYKDDYEDDYYR' A
#
# COMPACT_ATOMS: atom_id res chain seq x y z
N MET A 1 -43.41 0.09 -32.25
CA MET A 1 -42.00 -0.10 -32.65
C MET A 1 -41.15 0.50 -31.55
N ILE A 2 -40.51 -0.34 -30.74
CA ILE A 2 -39.71 0.07 -29.58
C ILE A 2 -38.41 0.72 -30.06
N ASN A 3 -38.22 2.00 -29.76
CA ASN A 3 -37.00 2.74 -30.07
C ASN A 3 -35.86 2.19 -29.23
N LYS A 4 -35.04 1.33 -29.85
CA LYS A 4 -33.80 0.77 -29.31
C LYS A 4 -32.88 1.93 -28.93
N HIS A 5 -32.70 2.13 -27.63
CA HIS A 5 -31.84 3.18 -27.10
C HIS A 5 -30.43 2.94 -27.66
N LYS A 6 -29.94 3.89 -28.46
CA LYS A 6 -28.58 3.87 -28.94
C LYS A 6 -27.70 4.03 -27.70
N SER A 7 -27.05 2.94 -27.30
CA SER A 7 -25.93 2.98 -26.36
C SER A 7 -24.88 3.89 -26.99
N GLN A 8 -24.84 5.14 -26.51
CA GLN A 8 -23.78 6.08 -26.82
C GLN A 8 -22.49 5.38 -26.39
N SER A 9 -21.67 5.01 -27.37
CA SER A 9 -20.30 4.59 -27.15
C SER A 9 -19.59 5.80 -26.55
N VAL A 10 -19.49 5.83 -25.22
CA VAL A 10 -18.61 6.77 -24.53
C VAL A 10 -17.21 6.32 -24.91
N GLU A 11 -16.58 7.08 -25.81
CA GLU A 11 -15.17 6.95 -26.13
C GLU A 11 -14.43 7.37 -24.86
N ILE A 12 -14.00 6.36 -24.08
CA ILE A 12 -13.15 6.57 -22.92
C ILE A 12 -11.78 6.89 -23.49
N GLU A 13 -11.47 8.18 -23.57
CA GLU A 13 -10.13 8.67 -23.83
C GLU A 13 -9.25 8.19 -22.67
N PHE A 14 -8.51 7.11 -22.93
CA PHE A 14 -7.46 6.64 -22.02
C PHE A 14 -6.37 7.70 -22.08
N TRP A 15 -6.34 8.59 -21.10
CA TRP A 15 -5.19 9.47 -20.92
C TRP A 15 -3.95 8.58 -20.83
N ASP A 16 -2.90 8.91 -21.59
CA ASP A 16 -1.62 8.23 -21.54
C ASP A 16 -1.06 8.41 -20.13
N ILE A 17 -1.35 7.46 -19.24
CA ILE A 17 -0.75 7.38 -17.92
C ILE A 17 0.70 6.96 -18.20
N GLU A 18 1.60 7.95 -18.18
CA GLU A 18 3.03 7.66 -18.09
C GLU A 18 3.21 6.70 -16.92
N PRO A 19 3.98 5.61 -17.07
CA PRO A 19 4.27 4.73 -15.95
C PRO A 19 5.01 5.58 -14.92
N GLU A 20 4.28 6.00 -13.90
CA GLU A 20 4.84 6.64 -12.72
C GLU A 20 5.96 5.70 -12.23
N ASP A 21 7.17 6.27 -12.11
CA ASP A 21 8.35 5.53 -11.66
C ASP A 21 7.99 4.72 -10.41
N VAL A 22 8.66 3.57 -10.26
CA VAL A 22 8.49 2.67 -9.11
C VAL A 22 8.30 3.51 -7.84
N PRO A 23 7.20 3.33 -7.08
CA PRO A 23 6.85 4.24 -5.99
C PRO A 23 8.06 4.41 -5.07
N GLU A 24 8.51 5.65 -4.90
CA GLU A 24 9.66 5.94 -4.06
C GLU A 24 9.28 5.70 -2.60
N LEU A 25 9.66 4.53 -2.07
CA LEU A 25 9.47 4.17 -0.68
C LEU A 25 10.62 4.70 0.17
N GLU A 26 10.33 5.61 1.09
CA GLU A 26 11.31 6.14 2.05
C GLU A 26 11.42 5.17 3.24
N GLU A 27 12.64 4.80 3.64
CA GLU A 27 12.86 3.94 4.82
C GLU A 27 12.38 4.65 6.10
N SER A 28 11.54 3.98 6.88
CA SER A 28 11.12 4.50 8.19
C SER A 28 12.15 4.18 9.28
N ASP A 29 11.95 4.74 10.48
CA ASP A 29 12.73 4.41 11.68
C ASP A 29 12.57 2.94 12.14
N ILE A 30 11.63 2.19 11.56
CA ILE A 30 11.36 0.78 11.89
C ILE A 30 11.89 -0.09 10.73
N PRO A 31 12.75 -1.09 11.00
CA PRO A 31 13.25 -1.98 9.96
C PRO A 31 12.10 -2.76 9.31
N GLY A 32 12.08 -2.80 7.98
CA GLY A 32 11.04 -3.49 7.20
C GLY A 32 9.72 -2.70 7.03
N VAL A 33 9.71 -1.43 7.45
CA VAL A 33 8.58 -0.51 7.25
C VAL A 33 9.06 0.71 6.49
N TYR A 34 8.26 1.14 5.51
CA TYR A 34 8.56 2.25 4.62
C TYR A 34 7.43 3.29 4.66
N PHE A 35 7.74 4.50 4.21
CA PHE A 35 6.77 5.55 3.96
C PHE A 35 6.50 5.63 2.46
N ASN A 36 5.22 5.59 2.09
CA ASN A 36 4.81 5.96 0.74
C ASN A 36 4.77 7.50 0.59
N GLU A 37 4.44 7.97 -0.61
CA GLU A 37 4.28 9.39 -0.94
C GLU A 37 3.26 10.13 -0.05
N PHE A 38 2.30 9.41 0.53
CA PHE A 38 1.31 9.93 1.46
C PHE A 38 1.78 9.91 2.92
N ARG A 39 3.04 9.52 3.16
CA ARG A 39 3.65 9.31 4.47
C ARG A 39 2.91 8.27 5.33
N GLU A 40 2.28 7.31 4.66
CA GLU A 40 1.65 6.16 5.27
C GLU A 40 2.65 5.02 5.39
N TYR A 41 2.54 4.26 6.49
CA TYR A 41 3.39 3.11 6.74
C TYR A 41 3.01 1.96 5.83
N VAL A 42 3.96 1.49 5.02
CA VAL A 42 3.80 0.37 4.10
C VAL A 42 4.92 -0.66 4.27
N ASP A 43 4.69 -1.89 3.81
CA ASP A 43 5.74 -2.91 3.72
C ASP A 43 6.64 -2.73 2.49
N GLU A 44 7.64 -3.62 2.33
CA GLU A 44 8.54 -3.67 1.17
C GLU A 44 7.80 -3.83 -0.17
N GLU A 45 6.58 -4.38 -0.14
CA GLU A 45 5.73 -4.61 -1.32
C GLU A 45 4.79 -3.41 -1.58
N GLY A 46 4.78 -2.40 -0.70
CA GLY A 46 3.94 -1.21 -0.79
C GLY A 46 2.53 -1.40 -0.23
N ASN A 47 2.24 -2.48 0.50
CA ASN A 47 0.96 -2.67 1.15
C ASN A 47 0.89 -1.86 2.44
N VAL A 48 -0.24 -1.17 2.64
CA VAL A 48 -0.50 -0.38 3.85
C VAL A 48 -0.52 -1.28 5.09
N LEU A 49 0.32 -0.94 6.06
CA LEU A 49 0.41 -1.63 7.33
C LEU A 49 -0.55 -1.02 8.35
N SER A 50 -1.27 -1.88 9.05
CA SER A 50 -2.09 -1.47 10.20
C SER A 50 -1.22 -1.29 11.44
N PRO A 51 -1.72 -0.57 12.47
CA PRO A 51 -1.01 -0.46 13.76
C PRO A 51 -0.62 -1.81 14.37
N SER A 52 -1.42 -2.86 14.18
CA SER A 52 -1.11 -4.21 14.66
C SER A 52 0.03 -4.88 13.89
N ASP A 53 0.14 -4.60 12.59
CA ASP A 53 1.25 -5.09 11.77
C ASP A 53 2.55 -4.40 12.20
N LEU A 54 2.51 -3.08 12.45
CA LEU A 54 3.63 -2.33 13.00
C LEU A 54 4.03 -2.83 14.39
N ASP A 55 3.06 -3.13 15.25
CA ASP A 55 3.32 -3.72 16.57
C ASP A 55 3.99 -5.09 16.42
N ALA A 56 3.56 -5.93 15.49
CA ALA A 56 4.19 -7.24 15.24
C ALA A 56 5.64 -7.12 14.76
N ILE A 57 5.96 -6.10 13.97
CA ILE A 57 7.33 -5.82 13.49
C ILE A 57 8.19 -5.31 14.64
N ARG A 58 7.68 -4.38 15.46
CA ARG A 58 8.38 -3.86 16.65
C ARG A 58 8.59 -4.90 17.74
N TYR A 59 7.65 -5.84 17.89
CA TYR A 59 7.64 -6.80 18.99
C TYR A 59 8.66 -7.94 18.80
N LYS A 60 9.25 -8.11 17.61
CA LYS A 60 10.22 -9.18 17.36
C LYS A 60 11.58 -9.00 18.05
N ASP A 61 11.92 -7.80 18.51
CA ASP A 61 13.25 -7.55 19.07
C ASP A 61 13.39 -7.85 20.57
N ASP A 62 12.31 -8.01 21.36
CA ASP A 62 12.46 -7.98 22.84
C ASP A 62 11.44 -8.82 23.67
N TYR A 63 10.89 -9.92 23.17
CA TYR A 63 9.92 -10.71 23.99
C TYR A 63 9.98 -12.25 23.89
N GLU A 64 11.15 -12.82 23.65
CA GLU A 64 11.38 -14.25 23.91
C GLU A 64 12.57 -14.48 24.85
N ASP A 65 12.46 -14.17 26.16
CA ASP A 65 13.35 -14.86 27.13
C ASP A 65 12.92 -14.90 28.62
N ASP A 66 11.77 -14.33 29.02
CA ASP A 66 11.56 -14.09 30.45
C ASP A 66 10.55 -15.04 31.14
N TYR A 67 9.75 -15.81 30.39
CA TYR A 67 8.56 -16.47 30.95
C TYR A 67 8.73 -17.93 31.40
N TYR A 68 9.95 -18.44 31.52
CA TYR A 68 10.23 -19.74 32.15
C TYR A 68 11.49 -19.67 33.02
N ARG A 69 11.35 -19.19 34.26
CA ARG A 69 12.34 -19.33 35.33
C ARG A 69 11.77 -20.09 36.52
#